data_AF-A0AA95K378-F1
#
_entry.id   AF-A0AA95K378-F1
#
_cell.length_a   1.000
_cell.length_b   1.000
_cell.length_c   1.000
_cell.angle_alpha   90.00
_cell.angle_beta   90.00
_cell.angle_gamma   90.00
#
_symmetry.space_group_name_H-M   'P 1'
#
loop_
_entity.id
_entity.type
_entity.pdbx_description
1 polymer ?
#
loop_
_entity_poly.entity_id
_entity_poly.type
_entity_poly.pdbx_seq_one_letter_code
_entity_poly.pdbx_strand_id
1 'polypeptide(L)'
;MQNEFFGVANINGKICPLNEAKISISDRGFLFGHSIFETILIKNGIITHWDEHFSRLLSSCKEAFILPPDKETLLLNVKETIQKNIQESGLISDKCQLRIIISGGNSFDLSIKKTSHSLPNSNFIIICRNVTGPSQDQYKNGISLMCIKDLRSQGLIDIKSCSYLYNLIALENAKNSGFDDALFYNAENNISESTTANFIWFNKELTVYSAPFKGQCLAGVTLNQLIVGLKKMKIPFDWSMLNRANMSGVKGCGIISSIRGIVPIKKIDEHEFDVHAYHDFFLKLNQAISNQ
;
A
#
# COMPACT_ATOMS: atom_id res chain seq x y z
N MET A 1 -3.19 -9.41 -22.09
CA MET A 1 -4.51 -9.55 -21.44
C MET A 1 -4.75 -10.91 -20.76
N GLN A 2 -4.08 -12.02 -21.12
CA GLN A 2 -4.34 -13.34 -20.50
C GLN A 2 -3.78 -13.56 -19.07
N ASN A 3 -2.89 -12.71 -18.54
CA ASN A 3 -2.21 -12.97 -17.25
C ASN A 3 -2.79 -12.25 -16.03
N GLU A 4 -3.75 -11.33 -16.17
CA GLU A 4 -4.20 -10.50 -15.02
C GLU A 4 -5.11 -11.25 -14.04
N PHE A 5 -5.73 -12.34 -14.48
CA PHE A 5 -6.61 -13.19 -13.69
C PHE A 5 -5.95 -14.50 -13.25
N PHE A 6 -4.62 -14.62 -13.40
CA PHE A 6 -3.91 -15.80 -12.94
C PHE A 6 -3.64 -15.72 -11.43
N GLY A 7 -4.48 -16.42 -10.66
CA GLY A 7 -4.43 -16.47 -9.21
C GLY A 7 -5.70 -17.06 -8.63
N VAL A 8 -5.79 -17.05 -7.32
CA VAL A 8 -6.95 -17.60 -6.57
C VAL A 8 -7.55 -16.54 -5.66
N ALA A 9 -8.84 -16.68 -5.41
CA ALA A 9 -9.57 -15.90 -4.42
C ALA A 9 -10.18 -16.84 -3.36
N ASN A 10 -10.09 -16.46 -2.10
CA ASN A 10 -10.83 -17.05 -0.99
C ASN A 10 -11.88 -16.04 -0.50
N ILE A 11 -13.15 -16.39 -0.60
CA ILE A 11 -14.28 -15.57 -0.15
C ILE A 11 -14.98 -16.33 0.96
N ASN A 12 -14.89 -15.83 2.19
CA ASN A 12 -15.50 -16.45 3.37
C ASN A 12 -15.19 -17.96 3.52
N GLY A 13 -13.94 -18.36 3.25
CA GLY A 13 -13.46 -19.74 3.35
C GLY A 13 -13.59 -20.57 2.07
N LYS A 14 -14.25 -20.05 1.03
CA LYS A 14 -14.40 -20.74 -0.25
C LYS A 14 -13.35 -20.26 -1.24
N ILE A 15 -12.44 -21.16 -1.62
CA ILE A 15 -11.38 -20.86 -2.58
C ILE A 15 -11.84 -21.21 -3.99
N CYS A 16 -11.59 -20.31 -4.94
CA CYS A 16 -11.90 -20.47 -6.36
C CYS A 16 -10.85 -19.77 -7.24
N PRO A 17 -10.78 -20.10 -8.54
CA PRO A 17 -10.03 -19.32 -9.51
C PRO A 17 -10.46 -17.84 -9.49
N LEU A 18 -9.50 -16.92 -9.65
CA LEU A 18 -9.77 -15.48 -9.51
C LEU A 18 -10.81 -14.94 -10.51
N ASN A 19 -10.87 -15.51 -11.72
CA ASN A 19 -11.86 -15.15 -12.75
C ASN A 19 -13.28 -15.67 -12.46
N GLU A 20 -13.45 -16.60 -11.51
CA GLU A 20 -14.74 -17.14 -11.09
C GLU A 20 -15.26 -16.50 -9.80
N ALA A 21 -14.40 -15.74 -9.11
CA ALA A 21 -14.70 -15.09 -7.84
C ALA A 21 -15.85 -14.08 -7.97
N LYS A 22 -16.90 -14.23 -7.14
CA LYS A 22 -18.08 -13.38 -7.13
C LYS A 22 -18.43 -12.94 -5.71
N ILE A 23 -18.80 -11.68 -5.55
CA ILE A 23 -19.37 -11.13 -4.31
C ILE A 23 -20.84 -10.77 -4.53
N SER A 24 -21.59 -10.63 -3.44
CA SER A 24 -22.97 -10.14 -3.53
C SER A 24 -22.99 -8.67 -3.95
N ILE A 25 -23.97 -8.29 -4.79
CA ILE A 25 -24.24 -6.87 -5.08
C ILE A 25 -24.70 -6.09 -3.84
N SER A 26 -25.15 -6.78 -2.79
CA SER A 26 -25.50 -6.19 -1.51
C SER A 26 -24.31 -6.00 -0.58
N ASP A 27 -23.10 -6.37 -0.98
CA ASP A 27 -21.89 -6.13 -0.20
C ASP A 27 -21.65 -4.62 -0.04
N ARG A 28 -21.54 -4.16 1.20
CA ARG A 28 -21.39 -2.74 1.53
C ARG A 28 -20.05 -2.15 1.07
N GLY A 29 -19.03 -2.99 0.88
CA GLY A 29 -17.77 -2.61 0.25
C GLY A 29 -17.98 -2.20 -1.20
N PHE A 30 -18.84 -2.92 -1.94
CA PHE A 30 -19.24 -2.56 -3.30
C PHE A 30 -20.16 -1.33 -3.33
N LEU A 31 -21.19 -1.30 -2.50
CA LEU A 31 -22.21 -0.24 -2.53
C LEU A 31 -21.69 1.12 -2.03
N PHE A 32 -20.86 1.13 -0.98
CA PHE A 32 -20.53 2.34 -0.23
C PHE A 32 -19.03 2.56 -0.02
N GLY A 33 -18.16 1.68 -0.53
CA GLY A 33 -16.74 1.69 -0.18
C GLY A 33 -16.47 1.33 1.29
N HIS A 34 -17.47 0.79 2.01
CA HIS A 34 -17.36 0.40 3.42
C HIS A 34 -16.60 -0.92 3.56
N SER A 35 -15.29 -0.84 3.29
CA SER A 35 -14.35 -1.96 3.37
C SER A 35 -12.93 -1.46 3.60
N ILE A 36 -12.14 -2.29 4.27
CA ILE A 36 -10.73 -2.08 4.55
C ILE A 36 -9.92 -3.11 3.77
N PHE A 37 -8.70 -2.75 3.35
CA PHE A 37 -7.81 -3.71 2.73
C PHE A 37 -6.38 -3.65 3.23
N GLU A 38 -5.67 -4.76 3.03
CA GLU A 38 -4.23 -4.86 3.13
C GLU A 38 -3.62 -5.37 1.81
N THR A 39 -2.35 -5.03 1.60
CA THR A 39 -1.56 -5.57 0.48
C THR A 39 -0.20 -5.95 1.02
N ILE A 40 0.09 -7.26 0.97
CA ILE A 40 1.22 -7.89 1.64
C ILE A 40 2.05 -8.61 0.58
N LEU A 41 3.37 -8.50 0.70
CA LEU A 41 4.28 -9.28 -0.10
C LEU A 41 4.41 -10.69 0.52
N ILE A 42 4.31 -11.70 -0.31
CA ILE A 42 4.74 -13.05 0.03
C ILE A 42 6.06 -13.26 -0.67
N LYS A 43 7.10 -13.63 0.06
CA LYS A 43 8.43 -13.92 -0.49
C LYS A 43 8.83 -15.34 -0.11
N ASN A 44 9.15 -16.17 -1.09
CA ASN A 44 9.52 -17.58 -0.87
C ASN A 44 8.51 -18.34 0.01
N GLY A 45 7.21 -18.11 -0.21
CA GLY A 45 6.13 -18.70 0.59
C GLY A 45 5.91 -18.10 1.98
N ILE A 46 6.73 -17.14 2.41
CA ILE A 46 6.64 -16.47 3.71
C ILE A 46 5.88 -15.15 3.56
N ILE A 47 4.90 -14.92 4.44
CA ILE A 47 4.13 -13.66 4.51
C ILE A 47 4.99 -12.63 5.25
N THR A 48 5.40 -11.55 4.57
CA THR A 48 6.27 -10.54 5.20
C THR A 48 5.47 -9.64 6.15
N HIS A 49 5.98 -9.40 7.35
CA HIS A 49 5.43 -8.44 8.33
C HIS A 49 3.93 -8.65 8.62
N TRP A 50 3.52 -9.92 8.78
CA TRP A 50 2.12 -10.29 9.01
C TRP A 50 1.52 -9.56 10.21
N ASP A 51 2.25 -9.50 11.33
CA ASP A 51 1.74 -8.93 12.56
C ASP A 51 1.49 -7.42 12.44
N GLU A 52 2.37 -6.70 11.75
CA GLU A 52 2.24 -5.27 11.49
C GLU A 52 1.09 -4.98 10.52
N HIS A 53 0.96 -5.77 9.45
CA HIS A 53 -0.16 -5.66 8.52
C HIS A 53 -1.50 -5.97 9.19
N PHE A 54 -1.57 -7.03 9.99
CA PHE A 54 -2.77 -7.40 10.73
C PHE A 54 -3.14 -6.35 11.78
N SER A 55 -2.16 -5.79 12.50
CA SER A 55 -2.39 -4.69 13.44
C SER A 55 -3.01 -3.46 12.77
N ARG A 56 -2.51 -3.06 11.59
CA ARG A 56 -3.08 -1.95 10.82
C ARG A 56 -4.47 -2.26 10.27
N LEU A 57 -4.70 -3.50 9.82
CA LEU A 57 -6.02 -3.98 9.41
C LEU A 57 -7.03 -3.81 10.55
N LEU A 58 -6.70 -4.28 11.76
CA LEU A 58 -7.56 -4.14 12.94
C LEU A 58 -7.84 -2.67 13.27
N SER A 59 -6.81 -1.81 13.24
CA SER A 59 -6.97 -0.38 13.50
C SER A 59 -7.92 0.26 12.49
N SER A 60 -7.74 -0.02 11.19
CA SER A 60 -8.60 0.52 10.13
C SER A 60 -10.04 -0.02 10.22
N CYS A 61 -10.21 -1.31 10.55
CA CYS A 61 -11.53 -1.92 10.75
C CYS A 61 -12.27 -1.29 11.94
N LYS A 62 -11.54 -1.00 13.04
CA LYS A 62 -12.11 -0.33 14.22
C LYS A 62 -12.66 1.06 13.86
N GLU A 63 -11.88 1.89 13.17
CA GLU A 63 -12.31 3.23 12.75
C GLU A 63 -13.50 3.17 11.76
N ALA A 64 -13.58 2.11 10.97
CA ALA A 64 -14.67 1.89 10.02
C ALA A 64 -15.89 1.16 10.61
N PHE A 65 -15.91 0.80 11.90
CA PHE A 65 -16.98 0.00 12.51
C PHE A 65 -17.20 -1.38 11.83
N ILE A 66 -16.13 -1.99 11.35
CA ILE A 66 -16.13 -3.34 10.77
C ILE A 66 -15.53 -4.30 11.80
N LEU A 67 -16.19 -5.43 12.04
CA LEU A 67 -15.66 -6.51 12.88
C LEU A 67 -14.95 -7.55 11.98
N PRO A 68 -13.61 -7.60 11.94
CA PRO A 68 -12.90 -8.59 11.15
C PRO A 68 -12.91 -9.96 11.85
N PRO A 69 -12.61 -11.05 11.13
CA PRO A 69 -12.26 -12.33 11.76
C PRO A 69 -11.08 -12.17 12.71
N ASP A 70 -10.97 -13.08 13.69
CA ASP A 70 -9.80 -13.13 14.56
C ASP A 70 -8.52 -13.49 13.78
N LYS A 71 -7.37 -13.24 14.42
CA LYS A 71 -6.05 -13.39 13.80
C LYS A 71 -5.78 -14.81 13.31
N GLU A 72 -6.18 -15.81 14.08
CA GLU A 72 -5.88 -17.21 13.79
C GLU A 72 -6.73 -17.70 12.62
N THR A 73 -8.03 -17.40 12.66
CA THR A 73 -8.97 -17.70 11.57
C THR A 73 -8.53 -17.06 10.26
N LEU A 74 -8.17 -15.77 10.27
CA LEU A 74 -7.73 -15.08 9.07
C LEU A 74 -6.40 -15.63 8.55
N LEU A 75 -5.44 -15.89 9.44
CA LEU A 75 -4.13 -16.45 9.06
C LEU A 75 -4.26 -17.85 8.46
N LEU A 76 -5.15 -18.69 8.99
CA LEU A 76 -5.44 -20.01 8.44
C LEU A 76 -5.96 -19.90 7.00
N ASN A 77 -6.97 -19.05 6.78
CA ASN A 77 -7.52 -18.82 5.44
C ASN A 77 -6.48 -18.24 4.47
N VAL A 78 -5.60 -17.35 4.94
CA VAL A 78 -4.48 -16.83 4.14
C VAL A 78 -3.54 -17.96 3.73
N LYS A 79 -3.13 -18.81 4.67
CA LYS A 79 -2.22 -19.94 4.39
C LYS A 79 -2.81 -20.91 3.36
N GLU A 80 -4.09 -21.28 3.52
CA GLU A 80 -4.80 -22.15 2.57
C GLU A 80 -4.88 -21.52 1.17
N THR A 81 -5.15 -20.21 1.10
CA THR A 81 -5.19 -19.47 -0.17
C THR A 81 -3.84 -19.47 -0.87
N ILE A 82 -2.75 -19.26 -0.11
CA ILE A 82 -1.38 -19.29 -0.65
C ILE A 82 -1.03 -20.69 -1.16
N GLN A 83 -1.34 -21.74 -0.38
CA GLN A 83 -1.11 -23.13 -0.79
C GLN A 83 -1.85 -23.47 -2.08
N LYS A 84 -3.13 -23.08 -2.19
CA LYS A 84 -3.91 -23.30 -3.41
C LYS A 84 -3.32 -22.57 -4.61
N ASN A 85 -2.89 -21.31 -4.43
CA ASN A 85 -2.23 -20.55 -5.50
C ASN A 85 -0.97 -21.25 -6.02
N ILE A 86 -0.13 -21.77 -5.12
CA ILE A 86 1.10 -22.50 -5.49
C ILE A 86 0.76 -23.77 -6.28
N GLN A 87 -0.27 -24.51 -5.87
CA GLN A 87 -0.72 -25.72 -6.55
C GLN A 87 -1.23 -25.45 -7.97
N GLU A 88 -2.06 -24.41 -8.15
CA GLU A 88 -2.66 -24.11 -9.46
C GLU A 88 -1.69 -23.41 -10.41
N SER A 89 -0.81 -22.56 -9.89
CA SER A 89 0.13 -21.82 -10.73
C SER A 89 1.30 -22.68 -11.23
N GLY A 90 1.61 -23.80 -10.56
CA GLY A 90 2.82 -24.59 -10.79
C GLY A 90 4.13 -23.83 -10.55
N LEU A 91 4.03 -22.57 -10.13
CA LEU A 91 5.13 -21.64 -9.95
C LEU A 91 5.26 -21.36 -8.46
N ILE A 92 6.39 -21.76 -7.89
CA ILE A 92 6.94 -21.05 -6.73
C ILE A 92 7.48 -19.74 -7.31
N SER A 93 6.62 -18.76 -7.58
CA SER A 93 7.16 -17.43 -7.85
C SER A 93 7.83 -16.95 -6.55
N ASP A 94 9.03 -16.38 -6.67
CA ASP A 94 9.74 -15.83 -5.50
C ASP A 94 8.91 -14.75 -4.79
N LYS A 95 7.91 -14.16 -5.48
CA LYS A 95 7.10 -13.04 -5.00
C LYS A 95 5.64 -13.12 -5.44
N CYS A 96 4.73 -13.31 -4.49
CA CYS A 96 3.30 -13.16 -4.70
C CYS A 96 2.76 -11.91 -3.99
N GLN A 97 1.69 -11.33 -4.52
CA GLN A 97 0.91 -10.32 -3.85
C GLN A 97 -0.29 -10.98 -3.18
N LEU A 98 -0.40 -10.78 -1.87
CA LEU A 98 -1.60 -11.08 -1.10
C LEU A 98 -2.38 -9.79 -0.88
N ARG A 99 -3.66 -9.77 -1.25
CA ARG A 99 -4.59 -8.70 -0.91
C ARG A 99 -5.68 -9.25 -0.02
N ILE A 100 -5.86 -8.66 1.16
CA ILE A 100 -6.94 -9.02 2.09
C ILE A 100 -7.92 -7.86 2.07
N ILE A 101 -9.21 -8.13 1.95
CA ILE A 101 -10.28 -7.13 2.01
C ILE A 101 -11.30 -7.61 3.04
N ILE A 102 -11.66 -6.74 3.97
CA ILE A 102 -12.76 -6.97 4.92
C ILE A 102 -13.84 -5.93 4.63
N SER A 103 -15.00 -6.37 4.18
CA SER A 103 -16.15 -5.49 3.95
C SER A 103 -17.06 -5.46 5.17
N GLY A 104 -17.91 -4.43 5.26
CA GLY A 104 -18.95 -4.36 6.29
C GLY A 104 -20.09 -5.36 6.15
N GLY A 105 -19.98 -6.36 5.28
CA GLY A 105 -21.00 -7.38 5.07
C GLY A 105 -22.09 -6.98 4.09
N ASN A 106 -23.12 -7.82 3.98
CA ASN A 106 -24.22 -7.65 3.02
C ASN A 106 -25.36 -6.84 3.64
N SER A 107 -25.66 -5.66 3.10
CA SER A 107 -26.83 -4.84 3.44
C SER A 107 -26.99 -3.67 2.47
N PHE A 108 -28.22 -3.32 2.14
CA PHE A 108 -28.55 -2.11 1.37
C PHE A 108 -28.72 -0.86 2.25
N ASP A 109 -28.89 -1.02 3.57
CA ASP A 109 -29.09 0.09 4.50
C ASP A 109 -27.76 0.81 4.75
N LEU A 110 -27.70 2.14 4.73
CA LEU A 110 -26.45 2.85 5.09
C LEU A 110 -26.10 2.67 6.58
N SER A 111 -27.12 2.75 7.45
CA SER A 111 -26.96 2.72 8.89
C SER A 111 -26.65 1.32 9.43
N ILE A 112 -25.86 1.28 10.49
CA ILE A 112 -25.62 0.08 11.28
C ILE A 112 -26.69 0.04 12.38
N LYS A 113 -27.72 -0.79 12.20
CA LYS A 113 -28.77 -0.97 13.22
C LYS A 113 -28.18 -1.68 14.43
N LYS A 114 -28.15 -1.00 15.59
CA LYS A 114 -27.68 -1.56 16.88
C LYS A 114 -28.57 -2.71 17.42
N THR A 115 -29.73 -2.95 16.80
CA THR A 115 -30.80 -3.80 17.34
C THR A 115 -30.64 -5.28 17.01
N SER A 116 -29.83 -5.66 16.02
CA SER A 116 -29.27 -7.02 15.97
C SER A 116 -28.01 -7.01 16.82
N HIS A 117 -27.90 -7.93 17.79
CA HIS A 117 -26.64 -8.17 18.51
C HIS A 117 -25.49 -8.70 17.62
N SER A 118 -25.63 -8.59 16.31
CA SER A 118 -24.61 -8.76 15.30
C SER A 118 -24.64 -7.54 14.36
N LEU A 119 -23.49 -6.88 14.20
CA LEU A 119 -23.19 -6.20 12.93
C LEU A 119 -23.49 -7.22 11.81
N PRO A 120 -23.95 -6.82 10.60
CA PRO A 120 -23.96 -7.77 9.49
C PRO A 120 -22.57 -8.43 9.41
N ASN A 121 -22.54 -9.77 9.38
CA ASN A 121 -21.28 -10.51 9.36
C ASN A 121 -20.40 -9.93 8.26
N SER A 122 -19.20 -9.48 8.63
CA SER A 122 -18.25 -8.97 7.65
C SER A 122 -17.95 -10.06 6.63
N ASN A 123 -17.72 -9.66 5.37
CA ASN A 123 -17.15 -10.57 4.40
C ASN A 123 -15.64 -10.37 4.41
N PHE A 124 -14.88 -11.47 4.35
CA PHE A 124 -13.46 -11.42 4.05
C PHE A 124 -13.19 -12.00 2.66
N ILE A 125 -12.29 -11.33 1.95
CA ILE A 125 -11.84 -11.70 0.62
C ILE A 125 -10.32 -11.69 0.64
N ILE A 126 -9.71 -12.80 0.26
CA ILE A 126 -8.26 -12.93 0.15
C ILE A 126 -7.95 -13.24 -1.31
N ILE A 127 -7.16 -12.38 -1.95
CA ILE A 127 -6.72 -12.55 -3.33
C ILE A 127 -5.22 -12.84 -3.28
N CYS A 128 -4.80 -13.94 -3.88
CA CYS A 128 -3.39 -14.27 -4.05
C CYS A 128 -3.11 -14.36 -5.55
N ARG A 129 -2.12 -13.57 -6.01
CA ARG A 129 -1.68 -13.59 -7.41
C ARG A 129 -0.19 -13.34 -7.51
N ASN A 130 0.41 -13.81 -8.59
CA ASN A 130 1.80 -13.48 -8.91
C ASN A 130 1.90 -11.98 -9.23
N VAL A 131 2.99 -11.36 -8.81
CA VAL A 131 3.22 -9.93 -9.06
C VAL A 131 4.62 -9.72 -9.62
N THR A 132 4.69 -8.97 -10.72
CA THR A 132 5.93 -8.35 -11.16
C THR A 132 6.04 -7.04 -10.41
N GLY A 133 7.13 -6.86 -9.64
CA GLY A 133 7.45 -5.57 -9.05
C GLY A 133 7.77 -4.51 -10.11
N PRO A 134 8.23 -3.31 -9.69
CA PRO A 134 8.78 -2.31 -10.59
C PRO A 134 9.84 -2.91 -11.52
N SER A 135 9.93 -2.39 -12.74
CA SER A 135 10.93 -2.86 -13.71
C SER A 135 12.34 -2.51 -13.23
N GLN A 136 13.35 -3.24 -13.71
CA GLN A 136 14.75 -2.90 -13.46
C GLN A 136 15.09 -1.48 -13.94
N ASP A 137 14.44 -1.03 -15.01
CA ASP A 137 14.57 0.33 -15.52
C ASP A 137 14.06 1.37 -14.51
N GLN A 138 12.90 1.13 -13.88
CA GLN A 138 12.36 2.03 -12.86
C GLN A 138 13.27 2.12 -11.63
N TYR A 139 13.88 1.02 -11.20
CA TYR A 139 14.86 1.07 -10.10
C TYR A 139 16.17 1.77 -10.48
N LYS A 140 16.59 1.67 -11.74
CA LYS A 140 17.85 2.24 -12.21
C LYS A 140 17.74 3.73 -12.53
N ASN A 141 16.66 4.12 -13.21
CA ASN A 141 16.47 5.45 -13.79
C ASN A 141 15.47 6.29 -13.01
N GLY A 142 14.68 5.68 -12.12
CA GLY A 142 13.64 6.36 -11.35
C GLY A 142 12.37 6.68 -12.13
N ILE A 143 11.33 7.01 -11.37
CA ILE A 143 10.01 7.41 -11.89
C ILE A 143 9.77 8.91 -11.74
N SER A 144 8.76 9.42 -12.42
CA SER A 144 8.35 10.82 -12.40
C SER A 144 7.02 11.00 -11.66
N LEU A 145 6.93 12.03 -10.82
CA LEU A 145 5.73 12.34 -10.05
C LEU A 145 5.17 13.72 -10.38
N MET A 146 3.85 13.82 -10.51
CA MET A 146 3.14 15.10 -10.61
C MET A 146 2.59 15.50 -9.24
N CYS A 147 2.89 16.70 -8.76
CA CYS A 147 2.25 17.23 -7.56
C CYS A 147 0.78 17.51 -7.80
N ILE A 148 -0.09 16.96 -6.95
CA ILE A 148 -1.54 17.17 -7.00
C ILE A 148 -2.04 17.55 -5.61
N LYS A 149 -2.93 18.55 -5.54
CA LYS A 149 -3.53 18.97 -4.28
C LYS A 149 -4.30 17.80 -3.67
N ASP A 150 -4.09 17.51 -2.39
CA ASP A 150 -4.80 16.45 -1.70
C ASP A 150 -6.24 16.88 -1.39
N LEU A 151 -7.21 16.27 -2.06
CA LEU A 151 -8.64 16.45 -1.80
C LEU A 151 -9.26 15.24 -1.09
N ARG A 152 -8.45 14.30 -0.59
CA ARG A 152 -8.95 13.20 0.24
C ARG A 152 -9.48 13.76 1.56
N SER A 153 -10.49 13.08 2.10
CA SER A 153 -11.01 13.42 3.43
C SER A 153 -9.91 13.17 4.47
N GLN A 154 -9.62 14.18 5.29
CA GLN A 154 -8.63 14.10 6.38
C GLN A 154 -8.93 12.94 7.34
N GLY A 155 -10.21 12.64 7.58
CA GLY A 155 -10.63 11.52 8.42
C GLY A 155 -10.42 10.13 7.80
N LEU A 156 -10.00 10.04 6.54
CA LEU A 156 -9.78 8.77 5.83
C LEU A 156 -8.30 8.50 5.51
N ILE A 157 -7.39 9.48 5.69
CA ILE A 157 -5.97 9.33 5.33
C ILE A 157 -5.29 8.22 6.14
N ASP A 158 -5.62 8.12 7.43
CA ASP A 158 -5.06 7.09 8.32
C ASP A 158 -5.73 5.71 8.16
N ILE A 159 -6.82 5.63 7.39
CA ILE A 159 -7.62 4.42 7.21
C ILE A 159 -7.29 3.80 5.85
N LYS A 160 -6.84 2.54 5.84
CA LYS A 160 -6.57 1.82 4.59
C LYS A 160 -7.85 1.26 3.95
N SER A 161 -8.81 2.13 3.67
CA SER A 161 -10.11 1.79 3.08
C SER A 161 -10.01 1.50 1.58
N CYS A 162 -11.00 0.81 1.00
CA CYS A 162 -11.09 0.65 -0.46
C CYS A 162 -11.65 1.87 -1.19
N SER A 163 -11.97 2.98 -0.50
CA SER A 163 -12.48 4.22 -1.08
C SER A 163 -11.39 5.02 -1.80
N TYR A 164 -10.81 4.43 -2.85
CA TYR A 164 -9.64 4.91 -3.60
C TYR A 164 -9.99 5.70 -4.87
N LEU A 165 -11.25 6.12 -5.05
CA LEU A 165 -11.69 6.82 -6.26
C LEU A 165 -10.84 8.08 -6.53
N TYR A 166 -10.56 8.88 -5.49
CA TYR A 166 -9.73 10.06 -5.66
C TYR A 166 -8.27 9.73 -5.97
N ASN A 167 -7.71 8.69 -5.34
CA ASN A 167 -6.37 8.18 -5.66
C ASN A 167 -6.26 7.76 -7.13
N LEU A 168 -7.31 7.11 -7.68
CA LEU A 168 -7.39 6.74 -9.09
C LEU A 168 -7.45 7.98 -10.00
N ILE A 169 -8.30 8.96 -9.68
CA ILE A 169 -8.40 10.21 -10.46
C ILE A 169 -7.05 10.93 -10.48
N ALA A 170 -6.37 11.05 -9.34
CA ALA A 170 -5.06 11.66 -9.24
C ALA A 170 -4.01 10.91 -10.07
N LEU A 171 -3.99 9.58 -9.99
CA LEU A 171 -3.09 8.73 -10.79
C LEU A 171 -3.29 8.95 -12.30
N GLU A 172 -4.53 8.93 -12.75
CA GLU A 172 -4.83 9.07 -14.19
C GLU A 172 -4.55 10.50 -14.68
N ASN A 173 -4.78 11.53 -13.87
CA ASN A 173 -4.38 12.90 -14.20
C ASN A 173 -2.86 13.03 -14.37
N ALA A 174 -2.07 12.40 -13.50
CA ALA A 174 -0.61 12.40 -13.61
C ALA A 174 -0.15 11.68 -14.89
N LYS A 175 -0.70 10.49 -15.17
CA LYS A 175 -0.39 9.73 -16.38
C LYS A 175 -0.75 10.45 -17.67
N ASN A 176 -1.94 11.06 -17.71
CA ASN A 176 -2.37 11.86 -18.86
C ASN A 176 -1.48 13.09 -19.08
N SER A 177 -0.77 13.54 -18.04
CA SER A 177 0.21 14.62 -18.11
C SER A 177 1.65 14.12 -18.36
N GLY A 178 1.83 12.82 -18.61
CA GLY A 178 3.14 12.22 -18.93
C GLY A 178 3.98 11.82 -17.71
N PHE A 179 3.41 11.79 -16.51
CA PHE A 179 4.09 11.34 -15.28
C PHE A 179 3.72 9.89 -14.92
N ASP A 180 4.51 9.23 -14.08
CA ASP A 180 4.28 7.83 -13.70
C ASP A 180 3.24 7.67 -12.56
N ASP A 181 3.23 8.60 -11.60
CA ASP A 181 2.33 8.58 -10.43
C ASP A 181 2.08 10.03 -9.93
N ALA A 182 1.13 10.22 -9.02
CA ALA A 182 0.85 11.52 -8.40
C ALA A 182 1.46 11.60 -7.00
N LEU A 183 1.84 12.81 -6.58
CA LEU A 183 2.35 13.13 -5.26
C LEU A 183 1.43 14.15 -4.59
N PHE A 184 0.80 13.76 -3.48
CA PHE A 184 -0.15 14.62 -2.80
C PHE A 184 0.54 15.73 -2.00
N TYR A 185 -0.05 16.92 -2.03
CA TYR A 185 0.33 18.03 -1.14
C TYR A 185 -0.89 18.69 -0.49
N ASN A 186 -0.71 19.17 0.74
CA ASN A 186 -1.78 19.77 1.54
C ASN A 186 -1.96 21.28 1.25
N ALA A 187 -2.85 21.96 2.00
CA ALA A 187 -3.12 23.38 1.80
C ALA A 187 -1.89 24.28 2.05
N GLU A 188 -0.96 23.85 2.91
CA GLU A 188 0.29 24.55 3.21
C GLU A 188 1.43 24.20 2.22
N ASN A 189 1.12 23.54 1.10
CA ASN A 189 2.08 23.04 0.10
C ASN A 189 3.04 21.96 0.60
N ASN A 190 2.73 21.31 1.72
CA ASN A 190 3.54 20.23 2.25
C ASN A 190 3.16 18.89 1.61
N ILE A 191 4.17 18.15 1.18
CA ILE A 191 4.04 16.83 0.56
C ILE A 191 3.73 15.78 1.62
N SER A 192 2.79 14.89 1.31
CA SER A 192 2.42 13.74 2.14
C SER A 192 2.95 12.42 1.57
N GLU A 193 2.24 11.85 0.60
CA GLU A 193 2.48 10.53 0.02
C GLU A 193 2.03 10.49 -1.44
N SER A 194 2.39 9.42 -2.14
CA SER A 194 1.87 9.17 -3.50
C SER A 194 0.49 8.51 -3.47
N THR A 195 -0.08 8.22 -4.63
CA THR A 195 -1.41 7.59 -4.73
C THR A 195 -1.52 6.26 -3.97
N THR A 196 -0.42 5.54 -3.82
CA THR A 196 -0.42 4.15 -3.32
C THR A 196 0.83 3.77 -2.50
N ALA A 197 1.69 4.73 -2.16
CA ALA A 197 2.95 4.52 -1.44
C ALA A 197 3.37 5.77 -0.64
N ASN A 198 4.04 5.59 0.50
CA ASN A 198 4.61 6.72 1.25
C ASN A 198 5.75 7.37 0.45
N PHE A 199 6.04 8.64 0.75
CA PHE A 199 7.13 9.39 0.13
C PHE A 199 8.29 9.55 1.11
N ILE A 200 9.52 9.32 0.65
CA ILE A 200 10.74 9.57 1.41
C ILE A 200 11.67 10.48 0.63
N TRP A 201 12.50 11.23 1.34
CA TRP A 201 13.55 12.06 0.76
C TRP A 201 14.79 12.08 1.65
N PHE A 202 15.93 12.51 1.11
CA PHE A 202 17.15 12.65 1.90
C PHE A 202 17.96 13.88 1.48
N ASN A 203 18.74 14.38 2.43
CA ASN A 203 19.61 15.55 2.26
C ASN A 203 21.05 15.15 1.89
N LYS A 204 21.96 16.13 1.85
CA LYS A 204 23.38 15.91 1.52
C LYS A 204 24.13 15.07 2.55
N GLU A 205 23.72 15.11 3.82
CA GLU A 205 24.23 14.27 4.91
C GLU A 205 23.65 12.83 4.89
N LEU A 206 22.80 12.51 3.92
CA LEU A 206 22.10 11.22 3.80
C LEU A 206 21.18 10.92 4.99
N THR A 207 20.67 11.95 5.67
CA THR A 207 19.54 11.80 6.60
C THR A 207 18.28 11.56 5.80
N VAL A 208 17.52 10.51 6.16
CA VAL A 208 16.27 10.14 5.51
C VAL A 208 15.09 10.77 6.24
N TYR A 209 14.12 11.24 5.48
CA TYR A 209 12.94 11.92 5.99
C TYR A 209 11.66 11.36 5.37
N SER A 210 10.56 11.48 6.10
CA SER A 210 9.19 11.23 5.63
C SER A 210 8.22 12.15 6.35
N ALA A 211 7.07 12.42 5.73
CA ALA A 211 5.94 13.04 6.43
C ALA A 211 5.57 12.20 7.68
N PRO A 212 5.24 12.83 8.83
CA PRO A 212 4.69 12.14 9.98
C PRO A 212 3.45 11.31 9.62
N PHE A 213 3.11 10.31 10.43
CA PHE A 213 1.78 9.69 10.36
C PHE A 213 0.73 10.57 11.06
N LYS A 214 -0.52 10.08 11.12
CA LYS A 214 -1.65 10.70 11.84
C LYS A 214 -2.12 11.97 11.14
N GLY A 215 -2.87 11.78 10.07
CA GLY A 215 -3.51 12.84 9.29
C GLY A 215 -2.64 13.47 8.21
N GLN A 216 -1.37 13.07 8.09
CA GLN A 216 -0.53 13.52 6.96
C GLN A 216 -0.37 12.43 5.90
N CYS A 217 -0.03 11.20 6.29
CA CYS A 217 0.05 10.07 5.37
C CYS A 217 -0.32 8.75 6.08
N LEU A 218 -0.62 7.72 5.29
CA LEU A 218 -0.97 6.41 5.81
C LEU A 218 0.22 5.82 6.60
N ALA A 219 -0.06 5.19 7.75
CA ALA A 219 0.93 4.48 8.54
C ALA A 219 1.51 3.25 7.79
N GLY A 220 2.51 3.47 6.94
CA GLY A 220 3.11 2.46 6.07
C GLY A 220 3.88 1.40 6.83
N VAL A 221 3.49 0.12 6.70
CA VAL A 221 4.26 -1.00 7.27
C VAL A 221 5.70 -0.98 6.75
N THR A 222 5.91 -0.88 5.45
CA THR A 222 7.26 -0.88 4.85
C THR A 222 8.10 0.32 5.27
N LEU A 223 7.48 1.50 5.47
CA LEU A 223 8.18 2.67 6.00
C LEU A 223 8.63 2.45 7.45
N ASN A 224 7.78 1.85 8.29
CA ASN A 224 8.20 1.45 9.65
C ASN A 224 9.38 0.49 9.61
N GLN A 225 9.37 -0.50 8.71
CA GLN A 225 10.48 -1.44 8.57
C GLN A 225 11.76 -0.74 8.08
N LEU A 226 11.65 0.22 7.15
CA LEU A 226 12.79 1.07 6.77
C LEU A 226 13.39 1.75 8.00
N ILE A 227 12.58 2.41 8.83
CA ILE A 227 13.07 3.11 10.04
C ILE A 227 13.83 2.17 10.98
N VAL A 228 13.31 0.96 11.22
CA VAL A 228 13.99 -0.07 12.02
C VAL A 228 15.34 -0.46 11.40
N GLY A 229 15.38 -0.64 10.08
CA GLY A 229 16.60 -0.98 9.34
C GLY A 229 17.64 0.13 9.36
N LEU A 230 17.23 1.38 9.13
CA LEU A 230 18.09 2.55 9.18
C LEU A 230 18.78 2.69 10.55
N LYS A 231 18.03 2.45 11.64
CA LYS A 231 18.57 2.44 13.00
C LYS A 231 19.68 1.40 13.16
N LYS A 232 19.50 0.17 12.65
CA LYS A 232 20.53 -0.89 12.68
C LYS A 232 21.77 -0.50 11.87
N MET A 233 21.57 0.19 10.74
CA MET A 233 22.62 0.63 9.83
C MET A 233 23.26 1.97 10.23
N LYS A 234 22.82 2.58 11.34
CA LYS A 234 23.26 3.91 11.81
C LYS A 234 23.07 5.02 10.75
N ILE A 235 22.03 4.91 9.93
CA ILE A 235 21.59 5.98 9.03
C ILE A 235 20.53 6.80 9.79
N PRO A 236 20.70 8.13 9.91
CA PRO A 236 19.73 8.95 10.63
C PRO A 236 18.41 9.03 9.86
N PHE A 237 17.31 9.00 10.62
CA PHE A 237 15.95 9.20 10.12
C PHE A 237 15.25 10.25 10.98
N ASP A 238 14.46 11.12 10.35
CA ASP A 238 13.63 12.10 11.05
C ASP A 238 12.27 12.29 10.36
N TRP A 239 11.26 12.69 11.14
CA TRP A 239 9.94 13.02 10.63
C TRP A 239 9.91 14.49 10.21
N SER A 240 9.70 14.76 8.93
CA SER A 240 9.66 16.13 8.41
C SER A 240 8.77 16.24 7.19
N MET A 241 7.91 17.26 7.21
CA MET A 241 7.12 17.65 6.04
C MET A 241 8.01 18.38 5.04
N LEU A 242 7.96 17.97 3.77
CA LEU A 242 8.66 18.66 2.69
C LEU A 242 7.71 19.65 2.01
N ASN A 243 8.04 20.94 2.07
CA ASN A 243 7.30 21.93 1.29
C ASN A 243 7.70 21.85 -0.18
N ARG A 244 6.72 21.66 -1.08
CA ARG A 244 7.00 21.48 -2.52
C ARG A 244 7.65 22.70 -3.18
N ALA A 245 7.54 23.88 -2.56
CA ALA A 245 8.22 25.09 -3.04
C ALA A 245 9.70 25.17 -2.61
N ASN A 246 10.17 24.29 -1.73
CA ASN A 246 11.55 24.29 -1.22
C ASN A 246 12.21 22.91 -1.39
N MET A 247 12.64 22.63 -2.62
CA MET A 247 13.31 21.37 -2.98
C MET A 247 14.85 21.44 -2.90
N SER A 248 15.45 22.62 -2.65
CA SER A 248 16.91 22.82 -2.79
C SER A 248 17.75 21.97 -1.82
N GLY A 249 17.18 21.60 -0.68
CA GLY A 249 17.83 20.74 0.31
C GLY A 249 17.75 19.24 0.00
N VAL A 250 16.90 18.85 -0.95
CA VAL A 250 16.64 17.45 -1.31
C VAL A 250 17.69 16.97 -2.30
N LYS A 251 18.39 15.88 -1.97
CA LYS A 251 19.40 15.26 -2.85
C LYS A 251 18.89 14.06 -3.60
N GLY A 252 17.94 13.34 -3.01
CA GLY A 252 17.17 12.32 -3.71
C GLY A 252 15.90 12.00 -2.95
N CYS A 253 14.97 11.38 -3.65
CA CYS A 253 13.69 10.99 -3.10
C CYS A 253 13.20 9.69 -3.74
N GLY A 254 12.24 9.05 -3.07
CA GLY A 254 11.65 7.80 -3.52
C GLY A 254 10.26 7.58 -2.94
N ILE A 255 9.53 6.65 -3.55
CA ILE A 255 8.30 6.11 -2.97
C ILE A 255 8.55 4.75 -2.36
N ILE A 256 7.85 4.43 -1.26
CA ILE A 256 8.03 3.18 -0.51
C ILE A 256 6.71 2.43 -0.28
N SER A 257 6.66 1.14 -0.63
CA SER A 257 5.50 0.26 -0.41
C SER A 257 5.88 -1.23 -0.35
N SER A 258 4.99 -2.08 0.19
CA SER A 258 5.27 -3.51 0.43
C SER A 258 5.69 -4.27 -0.83
N ILE A 259 5.10 -3.95 -1.98
CA ILE A 259 5.38 -4.67 -3.25
C ILE A 259 6.60 -4.09 -3.95
N ARG A 260 6.82 -2.77 -3.85
CA ARG A 260 7.85 -2.06 -4.61
C ARG A 260 9.17 -1.90 -3.87
N GLY A 261 9.22 -2.11 -2.55
CA GLY A 261 10.33 -1.58 -1.77
C GLY A 261 10.43 -0.08 -1.97
N ILE A 262 11.64 0.46 -2.12
CA ILE A 262 11.89 1.87 -2.48
C ILE A 262 12.17 1.97 -3.97
N VAL A 263 11.39 2.81 -4.65
CA VAL A 263 11.62 3.20 -6.06
C VAL A 263 12.11 4.64 -6.10
N PRO A 264 13.27 4.93 -6.71
CA PRO A 264 13.79 6.28 -6.84
C PRO A 264 12.87 7.17 -7.69
N ILE A 265 12.91 8.47 -7.43
CA ILE A 265 12.21 9.48 -8.23
C ILE A 265 13.25 10.31 -8.96
N LYS A 266 13.11 10.40 -10.28
CA LYS A 266 13.96 11.22 -11.15
C LYS A 266 13.42 12.63 -11.37
N LYS A 267 12.11 12.83 -11.22
CA LYS A 267 11.44 14.10 -11.51
C LYS A 267 10.19 14.30 -10.64
N ILE A 268 10.04 15.48 -10.05
CA ILE A 268 8.81 15.95 -9.38
C ILE A 268 8.41 17.28 -10.00
N ASP A 269 7.24 17.36 -10.64
CA ASP A 269 6.88 18.50 -11.51
C ASP A 269 8.06 18.83 -12.43
N GLU A 270 8.67 20.02 -12.35
CA GLU A 270 9.85 20.40 -13.14
C GLU A 270 11.20 20.19 -12.44
N HIS A 271 11.22 19.69 -11.21
CA HIS A 271 12.45 19.47 -10.46
C HIS A 271 13.01 18.09 -10.75
N GLU A 272 14.25 18.03 -11.25
CA GLU A 272 14.95 16.79 -11.57
C GLU A 272 15.94 16.37 -10.46
N PHE A 273 16.14 15.06 -10.33
CA PHE A 273 17.03 14.45 -9.36
C PHE A 273 18.00 13.48 -10.05
N ASP A 274 19.27 13.51 -9.64
CA ASP A 274 20.28 12.59 -10.13
C ASP A 274 20.17 11.24 -9.41
N VAL A 275 19.35 10.34 -9.95
CA VAL A 275 19.15 8.99 -9.40
C VAL A 275 20.45 8.18 -9.44
N HIS A 276 21.30 8.40 -10.45
CA HIS A 276 22.52 7.62 -10.65
C HIS A 276 23.60 7.97 -9.61
N ALA A 277 23.74 9.25 -9.26
CA ALA A 277 24.66 9.70 -8.21
C ALA A 277 24.37 9.05 -6.84
N TYR A 278 23.14 8.63 -6.59
CA TYR A 278 22.71 8.03 -5.32
C TYR A 278 22.24 6.57 -5.45
N HIS A 279 22.60 5.89 -6.54
CA HIS A 279 22.16 4.51 -6.81
C HIS A 279 22.48 3.55 -5.66
N ASP A 280 23.74 3.58 -5.18
CA ASP A 280 24.19 2.72 -4.08
C ASP A 280 23.45 3.01 -2.77
N PHE A 281 23.08 4.28 -2.54
CA PHE A 281 22.29 4.64 -1.37
C PHE A 281 20.88 4.07 -1.47
N PHE A 282 20.21 4.16 -2.63
CA PHE A 282 18.90 3.51 -2.83
C PHE A 282 18.95 1.98 -2.67
N LEU A 283 20.03 1.32 -3.11
CA LEU A 283 20.25 -0.11 -2.85
C LEU A 283 20.38 -0.38 -1.35
N LYS A 284 21.17 0.43 -0.65
CA LYS A 284 21.35 0.34 0.81
C LYS A 284 20.03 0.54 1.56
N LEU A 285 19.18 1.48 1.14
CA LEU A 285 17.85 1.69 1.72
C LEU A 285 16.92 0.48 1.47
N ASN A 286 16.96 -0.14 0.28
CA ASN A 286 16.20 -1.35 0.01
C ASN A 286 16.69 -2.58 0.81
N GLN A 287 17.99 -2.67 1.08
CA GLN A 287 18.56 -3.68 1.97
C GLN A 287 18.08 -3.51 3.42
N ALA A 288 17.94 -2.27 3.89
CA ALA A 288 17.42 -1.96 5.22
C ALA A 288 16.00 -2.53 5.47
N ILE A 289 15.19 -2.61 4.41
CA ILE A 289 13.84 -3.19 4.44
C ILE A 289 13.90 -4.73 4.41
N SER A 290 14.81 -5.30 3.62
CA SER A 290 14.83 -6.74 3.30
C SER A 290 15.52 -7.64 4.33
N ASN A 291 16.41 -7.09 5.16
CA ASN A 291 17.21 -7.84 6.14
C ASN A 291 16.52 -8.01 7.50
N GLN A 292 15.19 -8.16 7.51
CA GLN A 292 14.38 -8.26 8.72
C GLN A 292 13.50 -9.50 8.72
#